data_AF-A0A240EQ28-F1
#
_entry.id   AF-A0A240EQ28-F1
#
_cell.length_a   1.000
_cell.length_b   1.000
_cell.length_c   1.000
_cell.angle_alpha   90.00
_cell.angle_beta   90.00
_cell.angle_gamma   90.00
#
_symmetry.space_group_name_H-M   'P 1'
#
loop_
_entity.id
_entity.type
_entity.pdbx_description
1 polymer ?
#
loop_
_entity_poly.entity_id
_entity_poly.type
_entity_poly.pdbx_seq_one_letter_code
_entity_poly.pdbx_strand_id
1 'polypeptide(L)'
;MVLNFTLPLSRAIDVSTQELDVQVYDNTYFIDISWKDPSTVMLSPDVSGKCRTTLETPSPSQEILDYANSLGIDEQGDDDLGAHFSQKVSIHCE
;
A
#
# COMPACT_ATOMS: atom_id res chain seq x y z
N MET A 1 20.00 -1.50 -0.45
CA MET A 1 19.46 -1.93 -1.75
C MET A 1 18.17 -1.14 -1.98
N VAL A 2 17.96 -0.56 -3.17
CA VAL A 2 16.73 0.16 -3.51
C VAL A 2 16.12 -0.54 -4.71
N LEU A 3 14.88 -1.01 -4.58
CA LEU A 3 14.12 -1.58 -5.68
C LEU A 3 13.39 -0.43 -6.40
N ASN A 4 13.53 -0.35 -7.72
CA ASN A 4 12.83 0.62 -8.55
C ASN A 4 11.98 -0.13 -9.56
N PHE A 5 10.69 0.21 -9.64
CA PHE A 5 9.77 -0.33 -10.62
C PHE A 5 8.77 0.74 -11.03
N THR A 6 8.13 0.53 -12.18
CA THR A 6 7.06 1.40 -12.69
C THR A 6 5.82 0.54 -12.87
N LEU A 7 4.71 0.94 -12.22
CA LEU A 7 3.43 0.26 -12.32
C LEU A 7 2.47 1.10 -13.16
N PRO A 8 2.32 0.82 -14.46
CA PRO A 8 1.33 1.52 -15.27
C PRO A 8 -0.08 1.10 -14.83
N LEU A 9 -0.96 2.08 -14.68
CA LEU A 9 -2.38 1.80 -14.43
C LEU A 9 -3.01 1.20 -15.68
N SER A 10 -3.84 0.16 -15.51
CA SER A 10 -4.54 -0.50 -16.62
C SER A 10 -5.60 0.40 -17.27
N ARG A 11 -6.08 1.41 -16.55
CA ARG A 11 -7.00 2.45 -17.01
C ARG A 11 -6.68 3.79 -16.35
N ALA A 12 -7.10 4.88 -16.97
CA ALA A 12 -7.07 6.18 -16.32
C ALA A 12 -7.98 6.18 -15.09
N ILE A 13 -7.49 6.75 -13.98
CA ILE A 13 -8.23 6.92 -12.73
C ILE A 13 -8.49 8.42 -12.57
N ASP A 14 -9.74 8.79 -12.32
CA ASP A 14 -10.11 10.15 -12.00
C ASP A 14 -9.99 10.39 -10.48
N VAL A 15 -8.83 10.86 -10.07
CA VAL A 15 -8.48 11.15 -8.67
C VAL A 15 -9.19 12.38 -8.09
N SER A 16 -9.96 13.12 -8.91
CA SER A 16 -10.80 14.22 -8.43
C SER A 16 -12.15 13.74 -7.88
N THR A 17 -12.59 12.54 -8.28
CA THR A 17 -13.86 11.94 -7.86
C THR A 17 -13.68 10.71 -6.99
N GLN A 18 -12.47 10.15 -6.95
CA GLN A 18 -12.15 8.92 -6.23
C GLN A 18 -10.79 9.02 -5.53
N GLU A 19 -10.66 8.35 -4.40
CA GLU A 19 -9.39 8.18 -3.71
C GLU A 19 -8.59 7.05 -4.37
N LEU A 20 -7.28 7.25 -4.53
CA LEU A 20 -6.37 6.23 -5.03
C LEU A 20 -5.50 5.71 -3.89
N ASP A 21 -5.74 4.46 -3.50
CA ASP A 21 -4.96 3.76 -2.50
C ASP A 21 -3.84 2.92 -3.13
N VAL A 22 -2.64 3.05 -2.58
CA VAL A 22 -1.45 2.29 -3.00
C VAL A 22 -0.89 1.54 -1.80
N GLN A 23 -0.79 0.21 -1.95
CA GLN A 23 -0.22 -0.70 -0.98
C GLN A 23 0.81 -1.59 -1.67
N VAL A 24 1.95 -1.82 -1.02
CA VAL A 24 3.01 -2.66 -1.54
C VAL A 24 3.42 -3.66 -0.48
N TYR A 25 3.27 -4.94 -0.80
CA TYR A 25 3.57 -6.05 0.10
C TYR A 25 3.94 -7.30 -0.69
N ASP A 26 4.64 -8.21 -0.02
CA ASP A 26 4.88 -9.56 -0.51
C ASP A 26 3.79 -10.49 0.04
N ASN A 27 3.04 -11.18 -0.85
CA ASN A 27 1.93 -12.02 -0.43
C ASN A 27 2.36 -13.39 0.16
N THR A 28 3.64 -13.75 0.04
CA THR A 28 4.16 -15.02 0.56
C THR A 28 4.58 -14.88 2.02
N TYR A 29 5.15 -13.72 2.38
CA TYR A 29 5.66 -13.48 3.73
C TYR A 29 4.91 -12.37 4.48
N PHE A 30 3.92 -11.75 3.86
CA PHE A 30 3.13 -10.64 4.40
C PHE A 30 4.01 -9.48 4.90
N ILE A 31 5.21 -9.34 4.30
CA ILE A 31 6.18 -8.31 4.64
C ILE A 31 5.77 -7.02 3.93
N ASP A 32 5.66 -5.93 4.68
CA ASP A 32 5.44 -4.62 4.10
C ASP A 32 6.71 -4.09 3.43
N ILE A 33 6.53 -3.42 2.30
CA ILE A 33 7.58 -2.56 1.76
C ILE A 33 7.30 -1.15 2.28
N SER A 34 7.86 -0.85 3.45
CA SER A 34 7.55 0.39 4.16
C SER A 34 8.17 1.61 3.50
N TRP A 35 7.39 2.68 3.42
CA TRP A 35 7.82 4.05 3.20
C TRP A 35 8.46 4.58 4.48
N LYS A 36 9.66 5.15 4.38
CA LYS A 36 10.39 5.65 5.54
C LYS A 36 9.72 6.86 6.19
N ASP A 37 9.14 7.72 5.37
CA ASP A 37 8.51 8.97 5.80
C ASP A 37 7.47 9.41 4.74
N PRO A 38 6.37 10.07 5.11
CA PRO A 38 5.39 10.59 4.14
C PRO A 38 6.00 11.46 3.04
N SER A 39 7.08 12.20 3.32
CA SER A 39 7.78 13.03 2.33
C SER A 39 8.49 12.24 1.22
N THR A 40 8.65 10.92 1.40
CA THR A 40 9.20 10.04 0.36
C THR A 40 8.18 9.72 -0.74
N VAL A 41 6.89 9.96 -0.48
CA VAL A 41 5.82 9.87 -1.48
C VAL A 41 5.76 11.19 -2.23
N MET A 42 6.32 11.21 -3.43
CA MET A 42 6.34 12.39 -4.28
C MET A 42 5.38 12.24 -5.46
N LEU A 43 4.49 13.22 -5.61
CA LEU A 43 3.66 13.35 -6.82
C LEU A 43 4.40 14.18 -7.88
N SER A 44 4.01 14.02 -9.15
CA SER A 44 4.58 14.85 -10.21
C SER A 44 4.23 16.33 -9.99
N PRO A 45 5.07 17.27 -10.46
CA PRO A 45 4.85 18.71 -10.28
C PRO A 45 3.49 19.21 -10.80
N ASP A 46 2.94 18.53 -11.82
CA ASP A 46 1.67 18.91 -12.45
C ASP A 46 0.46 18.73 -11.52
N VAL A 47 0.56 17.85 -10.52
CA VAL A 47 -0.53 17.50 -9.60
C VAL A 47 -0.21 17.75 -8.13
N SER A 48 1.06 17.96 -7.76
CA SER A 48 1.48 18.12 -6.37
C SER A 48 0.82 19.29 -5.62
N GLY A 49 0.33 20.30 -6.33
CA GLY A 49 -0.41 21.44 -5.75
C GLY A 49 -1.92 21.25 -5.62
N LYS A 50 -2.47 20.14 -6.16
CA LYS A 50 -3.91 19.85 -6.18
C LYS A 50 -4.27 18.59 -5.42
N CYS A 51 -3.26 17.80 -5.06
CA CYS A 51 -3.44 16.51 -4.43
C CYS A 51 -2.77 16.48 -3.06
N ARG A 52 -3.40 15.76 -2.14
CA ARG A 52 -2.86 15.44 -0.82
C ARG A 52 -2.58 13.94 -0.76
N THR A 53 -1.51 13.59 -0.04
CA THR A 53 -1.11 12.21 0.21
C THR A 53 -1.13 11.94 1.70
N THR A 54 -1.74 10.83 2.11
CA THR A 54 -1.73 10.34 3.49
C THR A 54 -1.05 8.99 3.54
N LEU A 55 -0.15 8.80 4.51
CA LEU A 55 0.49 7.51 4.76
C LEU A 55 -0.10 6.93 6.05
N GLU A 56 -0.76 5.79 5.93
CA GLU A 56 -1.38 5.06 7.04
C GLU A 56 -0.53 3.84 7.39
N THR A 57 -0.17 3.73 8.67
CA THR A 57 0.50 2.53 9.22
C THR A 57 -0.55 1.46 9.51
N PRO A 58 -0.32 0.19 9.13
CA PRO A 58 -1.27 -0.89 9.35
C PRO A 58 -1.44 -1.19 10.83
N SER A 59 -2.67 -1.58 11.20
CA SER A 59 -3.02 -2.06 12.53
C SER A 59 -3.95 -3.28 12.38
N PRO A 60 -3.42 -4.46 12.05
CA PRO A 60 -4.22 -5.66 11.88
C PRO A 60 -4.95 -6.03 13.17
N SER A 61 -6.14 -6.63 13.05
CA SER A 61 -6.89 -7.13 14.20
C SER A 61 -6.23 -8.36 14.79
N GLN A 62 -6.56 -8.70 16.04
CA GLN A 62 -6.05 -9.92 16.68
C GLN A 62 -6.43 -11.18 15.88
N GLU A 63 -7.62 -11.22 15.29
CA GLU A 63 -8.07 -12.34 14.44
C GLU A 63 -7.16 -12.51 13.21
N ILE A 64 -6.79 -11.41 12.54
CA ILE A 64 -5.87 -11.44 11.40
C ILE A 64 -4.47 -11.87 11.82
N LEU A 65 -4.01 -11.43 13.01
CA LEU A 65 -2.73 -11.88 13.57
C LEU A 65 -2.73 -13.38 13.88
N ASP A 66 -3.79 -13.89 14.48
CA ASP A 66 -3.93 -15.30 14.82
C ASP A 66 -3.98 -16.17 13.56
N TYR A 67 -4.71 -15.71 12.52
CA TYR A 67 -4.76 -16.37 11.22
C TYR A 67 -3.38 -16.41 10.56
N ALA A 68 -2.68 -15.28 10.45
CA ALA A 68 -1.35 -15.22 9.86
C ALA A 68 -0.33 -16.12 10.60
N ASN A 69 -0.41 -16.20 11.93
CA ASN A 69 0.44 -17.09 12.74
C ASN A 69 0.09 -18.58 12.61
N SER A 70 -1.12 -18.90 12.17
CA SER A 70 -1.56 -20.28 11.95
C SER A 70 -1.01 -20.88 10.66
N LEU A 71 -0.61 -20.02 9.71
CA LEU A 71 -0.04 -20.42 8.43
C LEU A 71 1.40 -20.95 8.61
N GLY A 72 1.71 -22.06 7.95
CA GLY A 72 3.07 -22.55 7.81
C GLY A 72 3.96 -21.62 6.98
N ILE A 73 5.29 -21.76 7.10
CA ILE A 73 6.28 -20.93 6.38
C ILE A 73 6.12 -21.03 4.84
N ASP A 74 5.58 -22.14 4.35
CA ASP A 74 5.38 -22.42 2.91
C ASP A 74 3.90 -22.32 2.50
N GLU A 75 3.01 -21.93 3.41
CA GLU A 75 1.58 -21.80 3.13
C GLU A 75 1.24 -20.37 2.67
N GLN A 76 0.53 -20.27 1.55
CA GLN A 76 -0.04 -19.00 1.11
C GLN A 76 -1.33 -18.73 1.88
N GLY A 77 -1.43 -17.54 2.46
CA GLY A 77 -2.67 -17.02 3.00
C GLY A 77 -3.59 -16.52 1.90
N ASP A 78 -4.72 -15.95 2.31
CA ASP A 78 -5.65 -15.29 1.40
C ASP A 78 -4.97 -14.15 0.62
N ASP A 79 -5.45 -13.89 -0.60
CA ASP A 79 -4.85 -12.93 -1.55
C ASP A 79 -4.76 -11.49 -1.00
N ASP A 80 -5.56 -11.14 0.00
CA ASP A 80 -5.61 -9.83 0.64
C ASP A 80 -4.94 -9.78 2.02
N LEU A 81 -4.45 -10.91 2.53
CA LEU A 81 -3.87 -10.98 3.87
C LEU A 81 -2.72 -10.00 4.03
N GLY A 82 -1.81 -9.93 3.04
CA GLY A 82 -0.68 -9.01 3.05
C GLY A 82 -1.10 -7.53 3.11
N ALA A 83 -2.27 -7.18 2.59
CA ALA A 83 -2.77 -5.81 2.64
C ALA A 83 -2.98 -5.33 4.09
N HIS A 84 -3.43 -6.21 4.99
CA HIS A 84 -3.64 -5.90 6.41
C HIS A 84 -2.35 -5.58 7.19
N PHE A 85 -1.20 -6.00 6.66
CA PHE A 85 0.12 -5.78 7.23
C PHE A 85 0.91 -4.69 6.51
N SER A 86 0.35 -4.11 5.44
CA SER A 86 1.04 -3.15 4.58
C SER A 86 0.66 -1.71 4.88
N GLN A 87 1.62 -0.80 4.74
CA GLN A 87 1.32 0.62 4.71
C GLN A 87 0.46 0.98 3.50
N LYS A 88 -0.48 1.91 3.72
CA LYS A 88 -1.36 2.42 2.68
C LYS A 88 -1.07 3.89 2.42
N VAL A 89 -0.81 4.22 1.16
CA VAL A 89 -0.71 5.60 0.67
C VAL A 89 -2.02 5.94 0.00
N SER A 90 -2.78 6.87 0.57
CA SER A 90 -4.01 7.37 -0.02
C SER A 90 -3.76 8.70 -0.71
N ILE A 91 -4.25 8.84 -1.94
CA ILE A 91 -4.08 10.04 -2.77
C ILE A 91 -5.47 10.59 -3.08
N HIS A 92 -5.69 11.85 -2.71
CA HIS A 92 -6.93 12.57 -2.96
C HIS A 92 -6.65 13.93 -3.57
N CYS A 93 -7.36 14.30 -4.64
CA CYS A 93 -7.16 15.56 -5.35
C CYS A 93 -8.44 16.41 -5.35
N GLU A 94 -8.28 17.72 -5.13
CA GLU A 94 -9.34 18.75 -5.17
C GLU A 94 -9.27 19.63 -6.42
#